data_AF-A0A4V5UQR6-F1
#
_entry.id   AF-A0A4V5UQR6-F1
#
_cell.length_a   1.000
_cell.length_b   1.000
_cell.length_c   1.000
_cell.angle_alpha   90.00
_cell.angle_beta   90.00
_cell.angle_gamma   90.00
#
_symmetry.space_group_name_H-M   'P 1'
#
loop_
_entity.id
_entity.type
_entity.pdbx_description
1 polymer ?
#
loop_
_entity_poly.entity_id
_entity_poly.type
_entity_poly.pdbx_seq_one_letter_code
_entity_poly.pdbx_strand_id
1 'polypeptide(L)'
;MGLIYSSSDSSAMMRALSSNLAVARTTTSELTAGCQQLIAAIDGHTLSGAAYNAGKGLFSELVIPTIHRMTAAVDNVQSDLAKYSAADAFIASEGFLDEDKLKLKIKI
;
A
#
# COMPACT_ATOMS: atom_id res chain seq x y z
N MET A 1 -22.41 19.52 -6.34
CA MET A 1 -22.31 18.40 -5.38
C MET A 1 -21.15 18.74 -4.47
N GLY A 2 -21.45 19.16 -3.25
CA GLY A 2 -20.46 19.43 -2.21
C GLY A 2 -19.90 18.14 -1.59
N LEU A 3 -18.89 18.30 -0.76
CA LEU A 3 -18.25 17.20 -0.04
C LEU A 3 -19.19 16.59 1.01
N ILE A 4 -19.17 15.26 1.09
CA ILE A 4 -19.91 14.49 2.09
C ILE A 4 -18.90 13.68 2.90
N TYR A 5 -18.99 13.79 4.21
CA TYR A 5 -18.23 13.00 5.17
C TYR A 5 -19.17 12.19 6.05
N SER A 6 -18.77 10.95 6.32
CA SER A 6 -19.43 10.02 7.23
C SER A 6 -18.35 9.33 8.05
N SER A 7 -18.37 9.53 9.36
CA SER A 7 -17.44 8.89 10.29
C SER A 7 -17.51 7.36 10.23
N SER A 8 -18.70 6.82 10.00
CA SER A 8 -18.90 5.38 9.85
C SER A 8 -18.22 4.83 8.59
N ASP A 9 -18.39 5.49 7.44
CA ASP A 9 -17.77 5.10 6.17
C ASP A 9 -16.25 5.28 6.22
N SER A 10 -15.80 6.39 6.80
CA SER A 10 -14.39 6.66 7.06
C SER A 10 -13.75 5.54 7.91
N SER A 11 -14.38 5.16 9.03
CA SER A 11 -13.90 4.07 9.89
C SER A 11 -13.85 2.72 9.17
N ALA A 12 -14.81 2.45 8.28
CA ALA A 12 -14.85 1.22 7.49
C ALA A 12 -13.73 1.20 6.46
N MET A 13 -13.55 2.32 5.74
CA MET A 13 -12.46 2.51 4.77
C MET A 13 -11.09 2.34 5.44
N MET A 14 -10.84 3.03 6.56
CA MET A 14 -9.56 2.95 7.26
C MET A 14 -9.23 1.52 7.71
N ARG A 15 -10.21 0.78 8.23
CA ARG A 15 -10.04 -0.62 8.64
C ARG A 15 -9.74 -1.52 7.44
N ALA A 16 -10.51 -1.40 6.38
CA ALA A 16 -10.31 -2.19 5.17
C ALA A 16 -8.93 -1.93 4.53
N LEU A 17 -8.53 -0.66 4.42
CA LEU A 17 -7.21 -0.29 3.92
C LEU A 17 -6.08 -0.79 4.83
N SER A 18 -6.21 -0.65 6.14
CA SER A 18 -5.21 -1.17 7.08
C SER A 18 -5.02 -2.68 6.93
N SER A 19 -6.12 -3.44 6.81
CA SER A 19 -6.08 -4.88 6.58
C SER A 19 -5.39 -5.23 5.25
N ASN A 20 -5.77 -4.55 4.17
CA ASN A 20 -5.19 -4.79 2.84
C ASN A 20 -3.70 -4.45 2.79
N LEU A 21 -3.28 -3.36 3.45
CA LEU A 21 -1.87 -2.97 3.55
C LEU A 21 -1.04 -3.97 4.36
N ALA A 22 -1.60 -4.52 5.44
CA ALA A 22 -0.94 -5.58 6.21
C ALA A 22 -0.70 -6.84 5.37
N VAL A 23 -1.70 -7.26 4.58
CA VAL A 23 -1.55 -8.36 3.62
C VAL A 23 -0.50 -8.01 2.57
N ALA A 24 -0.60 -6.84 1.93
CA ALA A 24 0.34 -6.42 0.90
C ALA A 24 1.79 -6.38 1.40
N ARG A 25 2.02 -5.89 2.63
CA ARG A 25 3.35 -5.86 3.26
C ARG A 25 3.91 -7.24 3.55
N THR A 26 3.03 -8.18 3.95
CA THR A 26 3.43 -9.58 4.14
C THR A 26 3.82 -10.20 2.80
N THR A 27 2.99 -10.04 1.78
CA THR A 27 3.26 -10.55 0.43
C THR A 27 4.55 -9.96 -0.16
N THR A 28 4.79 -8.64 -0.06
CA THR A 28 6.04 -8.04 -0.56
C THR A 28 7.27 -8.56 0.17
N SER A 29 7.17 -8.77 1.49
CA SER A 29 8.25 -9.32 2.31
C SER A 29 8.57 -10.77 1.93
N GLU A 30 7.55 -11.61 1.77
CA GLU A 30 7.70 -13.00 1.34
C GLU A 30 8.28 -13.10 -0.07
N LEU A 31 7.81 -12.28 -1.01
CA LEU A 31 8.36 -12.20 -2.36
C LEU A 31 9.83 -11.76 -2.36
N THR A 32 10.19 -10.79 -1.52
CA THR A 32 11.58 -10.33 -1.37
C THR A 32 12.47 -11.46 -0.87
N ALA A 33 12.05 -12.13 0.22
CA ALA A 33 12.80 -13.25 0.80
C ALA A 33 12.93 -14.42 -0.19
N GLY A 34 11.84 -14.79 -0.86
CA GLY A 34 11.84 -15.85 -1.87
C GLY A 34 12.75 -15.53 -3.06
N CYS A 35 12.75 -14.28 -3.54
CA CYS A 35 13.66 -13.86 -4.61
C CYS A 35 15.13 -13.91 -4.16
N GLN A 36 15.45 -13.50 -2.93
CA GLN A 36 16.80 -13.59 -2.39
C GLN A 36 17.27 -15.05 -2.27
N GLN A 37 16.41 -15.95 -1.80
CA GLN A 37 16.70 -17.39 -1.75
C GLN A 37 16.92 -17.97 -3.15
N LEU A 38 16.11 -17.58 -4.12
CA LEU A 38 16.24 -18.01 -5.51
C LEU A 38 17.56 -17.53 -6.12
N ILE A 39 17.96 -16.28 -5.89
CA ILE A 39 19.29 -15.78 -6.30
C ILE A 39 20.41 -16.56 -5.64
N ALA A 40 20.33 -16.83 -4.33
CA ALA A 40 21.36 -17.58 -3.62
C ALA A 40 21.49 -19.03 -4.14
N ALA A 41 20.36 -19.69 -4.45
CA ALA A 41 20.34 -21.03 -5.03
C ALA A 41 20.90 -21.06 -6.47
N ILE A 42 20.69 -19.97 -7.23
CA ILE A 42 21.31 -19.75 -8.53
C ILE A 42 22.82 -19.63 -8.34
N ASP A 43 23.29 -18.67 -7.54
CA ASP A 43 24.73 -18.39 -7.34
C ASP A 43 25.53 -19.57 -6.74
N GLY A 44 24.87 -20.53 -6.09
CA GLY A 44 25.46 -21.77 -5.56
C GLY A 44 25.92 -22.81 -6.60
N HIS A 45 26.08 -22.45 -7.88
CA HIS A 45 26.48 -23.31 -9.00
C HIS A 45 25.48 -24.44 -9.39
N THR A 46 24.22 -24.35 -8.98
CA THR A 46 23.21 -25.39 -9.31
C THR A 46 22.70 -25.30 -10.76
N LEU A 47 22.88 -24.16 -11.42
CA LEU A 47 22.48 -23.88 -12.81
C LEU A 47 23.68 -23.26 -13.56
N SER A 48 23.94 -23.67 -14.79
CA SER A 48 25.04 -23.15 -15.63
C SER A 48 24.56 -22.89 -17.06
N GLY A 49 25.19 -21.94 -17.76
CA GLY A 49 24.92 -21.64 -19.18
C GLY A 49 24.05 -20.40 -19.42
N ALA A 50 23.55 -20.24 -20.65
CA ALA A 50 22.81 -19.04 -21.07
C ALA A 50 21.51 -18.80 -20.27
N ALA A 51 20.81 -19.88 -19.89
CA ALA A 51 19.59 -19.80 -19.08
C ALA A 51 19.87 -19.31 -17.65
N TYR A 52 21.04 -19.64 -17.09
CA TYR A 52 21.49 -19.14 -15.78
C TYR A 52 21.69 -17.63 -15.81
N ASN A 53 22.45 -17.12 -16.79
CA ASN A 53 22.70 -15.69 -16.93
C ASN A 53 21.40 -14.91 -17.22
N ALA A 54 20.53 -15.47 -18.07
CA ALA A 54 19.24 -14.87 -18.37
C ALA A 54 18.32 -14.81 -17.14
N GLY A 55 18.24 -15.89 -16.35
CA GLY A 55 17.47 -15.94 -15.11
C GLY A 55 18.00 -14.94 -14.08
N LYS A 56 19.32 -14.93 -13.83
CA LYS A 56 19.94 -13.97 -12.92
C LYS A 56 19.69 -12.52 -13.34
N GLY A 57 19.83 -12.22 -14.63
CA GLY A 57 19.54 -10.90 -15.20
C GLY A 57 18.09 -10.49 -15.00
N LEU A 58 17.13 -11.35 -15.37
CA LEU A 58 15.70 -11.07 -15.18
C LEU A 58 15.36 -10.76 -13.72
N PHE A 59 15.84 -11.56 -12.77
CA PHE A 59 15.52 -11.36 -11.36
C PHE A 59 16.19 -10.12 -10.77
N SER A 60 17.46 -9.89 -11.09
CA SER A 60 18.25 -8.79 -10.54
C SER A 60 17.86 -7.44 -11.13
N GLU A 61 17.53 -7.40 -12.43
CA GLU A 61 17.29 -6.16 -13.17
C GLU A 61 15.81 -5.78 -13.24
N LEU A 62 14.90 -6.76 -13.17
CA LEU A 62 13.46 -6.52 -13.33
C LEU A 62 12.64 -6.92 -12.10
N VAL A 63 12.71 -8.17 -11.68
CA VAL A 63 11.77 -8.70 -10.66
C VAL A 63 12.01 -8.04 -9.30
N ILE A 64 13.23 -8.07 -8.78
CA ILE A 64 13.57 -7.48 -7.47
C ILE A 64 13.32 -5.97 -7.44
N PRO A 65 13.78 -5.18 -8.43
CA PRO A 65 13.47 -3.75 -8.49
C PRO A 65 11.96 -3.46 -8.55
N THR A 66 11.16 -4.35 -9.14
CA THR A 66 9.70 -4.20 -9.18
C THR A 66 9.07 -4.49 -7.81
N ILE A 67 9.53 -5.53 -7.11
CA ILE A 67 9.09 -5.81 -5.74
C ILE A 67 9.44 -4.64 -4.81
N HIS A 68 10.65 -4.06 -4.92
CA HIS A 68 11.03 -2.88 -4.15
C HIS A 68 10.14 -1.67 -4.42
N ARG A 69 9.79 -1.43 -5.68
CA ARG A 69 8.83 -0.37 -6.05
C ARG A 69 7.45 -0.62 -5.44
N MET A 70 6.99 -1.88 -5.42
CA MET A 70 5.73 -2.27 -4.77
C MET A 70 5.79 -2.03 -3.26
N THR A 71 6.88 -2.42 -2.59
CA THR A 71 7.09 -2.16 -1.15
C THR A 71 7.02 -0.67 -0.83
N ALA A 72 7.72 0.16 -1.60
CA ALA A 72 7.69 1.62 -1.41
C ALA A 72 6.28 2.20 -1.64
N ALA A 73 5.54 1.70 -2.62
CA ALA A 73 4.16 2.12 -2.85
C ALA A 73 3.24 1.74 -1.67
N VAL A 74 3.38 0.54 -1.11
CA VAL A 74 2.65 0.11 0.10
C VAL A 74 2.97 1.01 1.28
N ASP A 75 4.25 1.32 1.51
CA ASP A 75 4.69 2.23 2.58
C ASP A 75 4.12 3.65 2.41
N ASN A 76 4.08 4.15 1.18
CA ASN A 76 3.49 5.47 0.89
C ASN A 76 1.99 5.51 1.20
N VAL A 77 1.23 4.49 0.77
CA VAL A 77 -0.22 4.42 1.06
C VAL A 77 -0.46 4.26 2.57
N GLN A 78 0.39 3.54 3.30
CA GLN A 78 0.33 3.44 4.75
C GLN A 78 0.55 4.80 5.44
N SER A 79 1.50 5.60 4.93
CA SER A 79 1.75 6.96 5.41
C SER A 79 0.55 7.87 5.15
N ASP A 80 -0.03 7.81 3.96
CA ASP A 80 -1.20 8.61 3.62
C ASP A 80 -2.44 8.19 4.43
N LEU A 81 -2.62 6.90 4.69
CA LEU A 81 -3.67 6.41 5.59
C LEU A 81 -3.47 6.92 7.03
N ALA A 82 -2.23 7.02 7.51
CA ALA A 82 -1.96 7.59 8.84
C ALA A 82 -2.31 9.09 8.89
N LYS A 83 -1.98 9.86 7.84
CA LYS A 83 -2.38 11.27 7.73
C LYS A 83 -3.90 11.42 7.68
N TYR A 84 -4.57 10.57 6.90
CA TYR A 84 -6.03 10.55 6.82
C TYR A 84 -6.65 10.22 8.18
N SER A 85 -6.14 9.22 8.88
CA SER A 85 -6.62 8.84 10.22
C SER A 85 -6.47 9.97 11.23
N ALA A 86 -5.36 10.71 11.18
CA ALA A 86 -5.19 11.90 11.99
C ALA A 86 -6.22 12.98 11.66
N ALA A 87 -6.48 13.24 10.37
CA ALA A 87 -7.49 14.20 9.92
C ALA A 87 -8.92 13.79 10.34
N ASP A 88 -9.27 12.51 10.16
CA ASP A 88 -10.55 11.93 10.57
C ASP A 88 -10.79 12.11 12.07
N ALA A 89 -9.77 11.88 12.91
CA ALA A 89 -9.89 12.01 14.36
C ALA A 89 -10.30 13.42 14.82
N PHE A 90 -9.99 14.48 14.05
CA PHE A 90 -10.45 15.84 14.36
C PHE A 90 -11.93 16.08 14.10
N ILE A 91 -12.52 15.35 13.15
CA ILE A 91 -13.89 15.58 12.67
C ILE A 91 -14.85 14.43 12.97
N ALA A 92 -14.34 13.30 13.48
CA ALA A 92 -15.12 12.09 13.72
C ALA A 92 -16.32 12.31 14.65
N SER A 93 -16.21 13.23 15.62
CA SER A 93 -17.29 13.59 16.53
C SER A 93 -18.52 14.19 15.82
N GLU A 94 -18.34 14.75 14.63
CA GLU A 94 -19.44 15.33 13.85
C GLU A 94 -20.40 14.28 13.29
N GLY A 95 -19.95 13.02 13.20
CA GLY A 95 -20.77 11.89 12.74
C GLY A 95 -20.99 11.90 11.22
N PHE A 96 -21.63 12.94 10.71
CA PHE A 96 -21.96 13.16 9.30
C PHE A 96 -21.91 14.64 8.95
N LEU A 97 -21.15 15.01 7.92
CA LEU A 97 -21.06 16.37 7.41
C LEU A 97 -21.42 16.40 5.93
N ASP A 98 -22.24 17.36 5.54
CA ASP A 98 -22.64 17.58 4.15
C ASP A 98 -22.46 19.06 3.85
N GLU A 99 -21.48 19.36 3.01
CA GLU A 99 -21.04 20.72 2.71
C GLU A 99 -22.18 21.59 2.18
N ASP A 100 -23.02 21.04 1.30
CA ASP A 100 -24.15 21.78 0.71
C ASP A 100 -25.19 22.11 1.80
N LYS A 101 -25.48 21.15 2.71
CA LYS A 101 -26.37 21.40 3.86
C LYS A 101 -25.78 22.40 4.86
N LEU A 102 -24.48 22.39 5.08
CA LEU A 102 -23.81 23.31 5.99
C LEU A 102 -23.83 24.74 5.44
N LYS A 103 -23.55 24.93 4.14
CA LYS A 103 -23.64 26.24 3.48
C LYS A 103 -25.04 26.85 3.62
N LEU A 104 -26.09 26.06 3.39
CA LEU A 104 -27.48 26.50 3.59
C LEU A 104 -27.77 26.98 5.01
N LYS A 105 -27.19 26.35 6.04
CA LYS A 105 -27.37 26.72 7.45
C LYS A 105 -26.60 27.97 7.85
N ILE A 106 -25.50 28.29 7.16
CA ILE A 106 -24.62 29.42 7.49
C ILE A 106 -25.08 30.73 6.81
N LYS A 107 -26.13 30.71 5.98
CA LYS A 107 -26.60 31.87 5.20
C LYS A 107 -25.46 32.57 4.45
N ILE A 108 -24.69 31.79 3.70
CA ILE A 108 -23.85 32.27 2.59
C ILE A 108 -24.35 31.58 1.33
#